data_AF-A0A5C9EAC6-F1
#
_entry.id   AF-A0A5C9EAC6-F1
#
_cell.length_a   1.000
_cell.length_b   1.000
_cell.length_c   1.000
_cell.angle_alpha   90.00
_cell.angle_beta   90.00
_cell.angle_gamma   90.00
#
_symmetry.space_group_name_H-M   'P 1'
#
loop_
_entity.id
_entity.type
_entity.pdbx_description
1 polymer ?
#
loop_
_entity_poly.entity_id
_entity_poly.type
_entity_poly.pdbx_seq_one_letter_code
_entity_poly.pdbx_strand_id
1 'polypeptide(L)'
;MKILTGFVFIINLILWIVGILLAFSYEGGLVGFPATIGFIGFHIAWYLSGGVIIAPADYFFQPIWSVFLTKLKWSNSTGIIVGFIAYLIIYSIF
;
A
#
# COMPACT_ATOMS: atom_id res chain seq x y z
N MET A 1 21.57 -3.02 -5.30
CA MET A 1 20.33 -2.24 -5.04
C MET A 1 19.05 -3.09 -5.10
N LYS A 2 18.98 -4.15 -5.93
CA LYS A 2 17.80 -5.03 -6.08
C LYS A 2 17.33 -5.70 -4.78
N ILE A 3 18.26 -6.20 -3.98
CA ILE A 3 17.97 -6.82 -2.67
C ILE A 3 17.38 -5.77 -1.71
N LEU A 4 17.91 -4.55 -1.72
CA LEU A 4 17.43 -3.46 -0.89
C LEU A 4 16.01 -3.01 -1.28
N THR A 5 15.71 -2.87 -2.58
CA THR A 5 14.35 -2.53 -3.04
C THR A 5 13.34 -3.62 -2.69
N GLY A 6 13.69 -4.89 -2.88
CA GLY A 6 12.84 -6.01 -2.48
C GLY A 6 12.61 -6.05 -0.98
N PHE A 7 13.66 -5.86 -0.19
CA PHE A 7 13.57 -5.81 1.28
C PHE A 7 12.69 -4.66 1.77
N VAL A 8 12.86 -3.46 1.22
CA VAL A 8 12.02 -2.30 1.56
C VAL A 8 10.56 -2.52 1.17
N PHE A 9 10.30 -3.15 0.03
CA PHE A 9 8.94 -3.50 -0.37
C PHE A 9 8.31 -4.52 0.58
N ILE A 10 9.05 -5.56 0.98
CA ILE A 10 8.58 -6.55 1.97
C ILE A 10 8.28 -5.89 3.30
N ILE A 11 9.16 -5.02 3.81
CA ILE A 11 8.90 -4.24 5.04
C ILE A 11 7.62 -3.43 4.89
N ASN A 12 7.42 -2.75 3.76
CA ASN A 12 6.21 -1.98 3.51
C ASN A 12 4.94 -2.83 3.57
N LEU A 13 4.96 -4.03 2.97
CA LEU A 13 3.85 -4.98 3.05
C LEU A 13 3.61 -5.46 4.47
N ILE A 14 4.66 -5.76 5.22
CA ILE A 14 4.56 -6.15 6.63
C ILE A 14 3.90 -5.03 7.45
N LEU A 15 4.32 -3.77 7.24
CA LEU A 15 3.73 -2.62 7.93
C LEU A 15 2.23 -2.46 7.63
N TRP A 16 1.81 -2.67 6.39
CA TRP A 16 0.39 -2.69 6.02
C TRP A 16 -0.37 -3.81 6.75
N ILE A 17 0.14 -5.04 6.72
CA ILE A 17 -0.51 -6.19 7.37
C ILE A 17 -0.62 -5.95 8.88
N VAL A 18 0.47 -5.54 9.53
CA VAL A 18 0.48 -5.23 10.97
C VAL A 18 -0.49 -4.09 11.28
N GLY A 19 -0.51 -3.03 10.47
CA GLY A 19 -1.46 -1.93 10.62
C GLY A 19 -2.92 -2.37 10.55
N ILE A 20 -3.26 -3.25 9.61
CA ILE A 20 -4.61 -3.83 9.50
C ILE A 20 -4.95 -4.67 10.73
N LEU A 21 -4.05 -5.55 11.16
CA LEU A 21 -4.27 -6.40 12.33
C LEU A 21 -4.48 -5.56 13.60
N LEU A 22 -3.69 -4.49 13.78
CA LEU A 22 -3.84 -3.55 14.89
C LEU A 22 -5.15 -2.76 14.80
N ALA A 23 -5.57 -2.36 13.60
CA ALA A 23 -6.85 -1.68 13.40
C ALA A 23 -8.05 -2.55 13.79
N PHE A 24 -8.02 -3.84 13.40
CA PHE A 24 -9.05 -4.80 13.80
C PHE A 24 -9.02 -5.12 15.30
N SER A 25 -7.85 -5.16 15.93
CA SER A 25 -7.76 -5.47 17.36
C SER A 25 -8.20 -4.30 18.26
N TYR A 26 -7.98 -3.05 17.82
CA TYR A 26 -8.27 -1.86 18.63
C TYR A 26 -9.72 -1.35 18.44
N GLU A 27 -10.19 -1.20 17.19
CA GLU A 27 -11.48 -0.57 16.86
C GLU A 27 -12.40 -1.50 16.04
N GLY A 28 -12.01 -2.78 15.91
CA GLY A 28 -12.80 -3.76 15.16
C GLY A 28 -12.99 -3.39 13.69
N GLY A 29 -14.19 -3.63 13.19
CA GLY A 29 -14.53 -3.39 11.78
C GLY A 29 -14.54 -1.90 11.40
N LEU A 30 -14.79 -0.99 12.34
CA LEU A 30 -14.92 0.45 12.05
C LEU A 30 -13.62 1.05 11.49
N VAL A 31 -12.46 0.57 11.91
CA VAL A 31 -11.15 0.99 11.38
C VAL A 31 -10.48 -0.13 10.57
N GLY A 32 -10.72 -1.40 10.92
CA GLY A 32 -10.16 -2.55 10.21
C GLY A 32 -10.59 -2.65 8.74
N PHE A 33 -11.87 -2.42 8.42
CA PHE A 33 -12.33 -2.44 7.03
C PHE A 33 -11.76 -1.28 6.20
N PRO A 34 -11.80 -0.01 6.66
CA PRO A 34 -11.10 1.08 5.99
C PRO A 34 -9.61 0.82 5.74
N ALA A 35 -8.88 0.29 6.73
CA ALA A 35 -7.46 -0.05 6.57
C ALA A 35 -7.25 -1.11 5.48
N THR A 36 -8.13 -2.11 5.40
CA THR A 36 -8.11 -3.15 4.36
C THR A 36 -8.40 -2.57 2.98
N ILE A 37 -9.39 -1.68 2.87
CA ILE A 37 -9.73 -0.98 1.63
C ILE A 37 -8.56 -0.09 1.18
N GLY A 38 -7.90 0.58 2.12
CA GLY A 38 -6.67 1.33 1.86
C GLY A 38 -5.54 0.46 1.32
N PHE A 39 -5.35 -0.74 1.87
CA PHE A 39 -4.35 -1.69 1.38
C PHE A 39 -4.65 -2.17 -0.05
N ILE A 40 -5.93 -2.42 -0.37
CA ILE A 40 -6.36 -2.71 -1.74
C ILE A 40 -6.05 -1.51 -2.66
N GLY A 41 -6.33 -0.29 -2.21
CA GLY A 41 -5.98 0.95 -2.92
C GLY A 41 -4.48 1.07 -3.19
N PHE A 42 -3.64 0.71 -2.22
CA PHE A 42 -2.19 0.64 -2.38
C PHE A 42 -1.79 -0.35 -3.50
N HIS A 43 -2.35 -1.56 -3.52
CA HIS A 43 -2.05 -2.56 -4.56
C HIS A 43 -2.50 -2.12 -5.96
N ILE A 44 -3.70 -1.52 -6.08
CA ILE A 44 -4.20 -0.98 -7.34
C ILE A 44 -3.28 0.15 -7.82
N ALA A 45 -2.94 1.10 -6.95
CA ALA A 45 -2.05 2.20 -7.30
C ALA A 45 -0.64 1.71 -7.68
N TRP A 46 -0.13 0.69 -6.99
CA TRP A 46 1.13 0.04 -7.31
C TRP A 46 1.09 -0.57 -8.71
N TYR A 47 0.05 -1.33 -9.03
CA TYR A 47 -0.15 -1.92 -10.35
C TYR A 47 -0.28 -0.86 -11.46
N LEU A 48 -1.06 0.21 -11.21
CA LEU A 48 -1.35 1.27 -12.19
C LEU A 48 -0.21 2.28 -12.38
N SER A 49 0.73 2.37 -11.43
CA SER A 49 1.90 3.26 -11.53
C SER A 49 2.91 2.85 -12.62
N GLY A 50 2.45 2.15 -13.66
CA GLY A 50 3.16 1.62 -14.83
C GLY A 50 3.79 2.67 -15.76
N GLY A 51 4.62 3.55 -15.22
CA GLY A 51 5.63 4.24 -16.00
C GLY A 51 6.79 3.27 -16.29
N VAL A 52 6.91 2.89 -17.56
CA VAL A 52 7.86 1.92 -18.17
C VAL A 52 7.46 0.46 -17.94
N ILE A 53 7.19 -0.23 -19.03
CA ILE A 53 6.92 -1.67 -19.15
C ILE A 53 8.03 -2.45 -18.44
N ILE A 54 7.81 -2.76 -17.17
CA ILE A 54 8.67 -3.59 -16.33
C ILE A 54 7.68 -4.37 -15.49
N ALA A 55 7.47 -5.65 -15.83
CA ALA A 55 6.55 -6.53 -15.11
C ALA A 55 6.88 -6.55 -13.60
N PRO A 56 5.97 -6.98 -12.70
CA PRO A 56 6.29 -7.10 -11.27
C PRO A 56 7.58 -7.91 -10.98
N ALA A 57 7.88 -8.92 -11.82
CA ALA A 57 9.10 -9.72 -11.77
C ALA A 57 10.38 -8.92 -12.09
N ASP A 58 10.22 -7.87 -12.87
CA ASP A 58 11.23 -7.15 -13.63
C ASP A 58 11.86 -6.03 -12.73
N TYR A 59 11.18 -5.72 -11.61
CA TYR A 59 11.71 -4.99 -10.45
C TYR A 59 12.75 -5.77 -9.63
N PHE A 60 12.77 -7.10 -9.70
CA PHE A 60 13.90 -7.85 -9.15
C PHE A 60 15.12 -7.75 -10.07
N PHE A 61 14.94 -7.32 -11.32
CA PHE A 61 15.98 -7.34 -12.34
C PHE A 61 16.60 -5.98 -12.67
N GLN A 62 15.94 -4.81 -12.61
CA GLN A 62 16.61 -3.48 -12.72
C GLN A 62 15.77 -2.25 -12.24
N PRO A 63 15.55 -1.99 -10.93
CA PRO A 63 14.90 -0.76 -10.52
C PRO A 63 15.92 0.36 -10.29
N ILE A 64 15.76 1.47 -11.03
CA ILE A 64 16.35 2.76 -10.62
C ILE A 64 15.71 3.13 -9.28
N TRP A 65 16.54 3.29 -8.24
CA TRP A 65 16.09 3.50 -6.86
C TRP A 65 15.10 4.66 -6.69
N SER A 66 15.32 5.77 -7.42
CA SER A 66 14.41 6.92 -7.41
C SER A 66 13.02 6.57 -7.95
N VAL A 67 12.93 5.77 -9.01
CA VAL A 67 11.66 5.32 -9.59
C VAL A 67 10.92 4.41 -8.61
N PHE A 68 11.62 3.47 -7.97
CA PHE A 68 11.05 2.61 -6.94
C PHE A 68 10.47 3.42 -5.77
N LEU A 69 11.24 4.37 -5.23
CA LEU A 69 10.78 5.21 -4.13
C LEU A 69 9.58 6.07 -4.53
N THR A 70 9.56 6.62 -5.74
CA THR A 70 8.43 7.41 -6.24
C THR A 70 7.17 6.55 -6.33
N LYS A 71 7.27 5.32 -6.87
CA LYS A 71 6.12 4.40 -6.92
C LYS A 71 5.65 4.01 -5.52
N LEU A 72 6.57 3.67 -4.63
CA LEU A 72 6.24 3.29 -3.25
C LEU A 72 5.52 4.43 -2.51
N LYS A 73 6.02 5.67 -2.64
CA LYS A 73 5.37 6.86 -2.09
C LYS A 73 3.99 7.07 -2.69
N TRP A 74 3.87 7.03 -4.01
CA TRP A 74 2.60 7.20 -4.71
C TRP A 74 1.57 6.17 -4.23
N SER A 75 1.92 4.90 -4.26
CA SER A 75 1.01 3.82 -3.86
C SER A 75 0.61 3.92 -2.39
N ASN A 76 1.54 4.23 -1.49
CA ASN A 76 1.22 4.39 -0.07
C ASN A 76 0.29 5.58 0.16
N SER A 77 0.56 6.73 -0.48
CA SER A 77 -0.33 7.89 -0.41
C SER A 77 -1.73 7.56 -0.92
N THR A 78 -1.85 6.84 -2.06
CA THR A 78 -3.15 6.40 -2.56
C THR A 78 -3.85 5.49 -1.56
N GLY A 79 -3.14 4.49 -1.01
CA GLY A 79 -3.73 3.58 -0.04
C GLY A 79 -4.22 4.29 1.23
N ILE A 80 -3.45 5.25 1.76
CA ILE A 80 -3.85 6.04 2.93
C ILE A 80 -5.07 6.90 2.62
N ILE A 81 -5.10 7.59 1.47
CA ILE A 81 -6.23 8.43 1.06
C ILE A 81 -7.49 7.59 0.87
N VAL A 82 -7.39 6.46 0.17
CA VAL A 82 -8.51 5.54 -0.07
C VAL A 82 -9.03 4.97 1.25
N GLY A 83 -8.13 4.56 2.15
CA GLY A 83 -8.50 4.09 3.49
C GLY A 83 -9.17 5.18 4.32
N PHE A 84 -8.67 6.41 4.27
CA PHE A 84 -9.29 7.54 4.98
C PHE A 84 -10.68 7.88 4.44
N ILE A 85 -10.87 7.90 3.12
CA ILE A 85 -12.19 8.09 2.50
C ILE A 85 -13.14 6.96 2.92
N ALA A 86 -12.69 5.70 2.88
CA ALA A 86 -13.48 4.56 3.32
C ALA A 86 -13.87 4.66 4.80
N TYR A 87 -12.97 5.15 5.65
CA TYR A 87 -13.24 5.42 7.06
C TYR A 87 -14.34 6.47 7.23
N LEU A 88 -14.24 7.62 6.54
CA LEU A 88 -15.27 8.66 6.62
C LEU A 88 -16.64 8.15 6.16
N ILE A 89 -16.69 7.34 5.11
CA ILE A 89 -17.93 6.73 4.62
C ILE A 89 -18.51 5.78 5.67
N ILE A 90 -17.71 4.85 6.20
CA ILE A 90 -18.18 3.88 7.19
C ILE A 90 -18.63 4.60 8.47
N TYR A 91 -17.83 5.54 8.96
CA TYR A 91 -18.15 6.32 10.16
C TYR A 91 -19.42 7.17 9.98
N SER A 92 -19.76 7.61 8.76
CA SER A 92 -21.01 8.35 8.52
C SER A 92 -22.28 7.49 8.58
N ILE A 93 -22.13 6.16 8.54
CA ILE A 93 -23.25 5.20 8.53
C ILE A 93 -23.59 4.71 9.96
N PHE A 94 -22.63 4.79 10.89
CA PHE A 94 -22.77 4.38 12.30
C PHE A 94 -22.94 5.59 13.21
#